data_AF-A0A179IH14-F1
#
_entry.id   AF-A0A179IH14-F1
#
_cell.length_a   1.000
_cell.length_b   1.000
_cell.length_c   1.000
_cell.angle_alpha   90.00
_cell.angle_beta   90.00
_cell.angle_gamma   90.00
#
_symmetry.space_group_name_H-M   'P 1'
#
loop_
_entity.id
_entity.type
_entity.pdbx_description
1 polymer ?
#
loop_
_entity_poly.entity_id
_entity_poly.type
_entity_poly.pdbx_seq_one_letter_code
_entity_poly.pdbx_strand_id
1 'polypeptide(L)'
;MGHRPLYRRAARRHPPHVIYSSTQRLLEIDSEIEQLRKRNSDLEVANRTNLNSIVEERQKADADRAIVLRELKEQKEKVQSLHGAETKAEKLDRQIKEQEKGLLSQVEAIKKKSAEVGCQQTLYERTKEELEKEKVKPHRSEQQPADDEAGVDSHSTAMFDNFHQFLDMYKAELSIDVAADTAPAAAIEKLGLPLPASNSAAAENMGIAAALAVTGKALVEHVFQQTLVDPDSDLHRVLDRLAVDDTEHEAYVRAVLLRLVQELPADEQRAMHDASIAGAVEEIVTALEPWTPQAALKDKIEVDFLFQVLEEWRAVPLEKKPTTASATSNNKSHVNTPKQPAARAQTQQSSPATLSKKQVAKVVWPVFMALLPDEDPPEIVSCGYVLTKAHMREAEEEVADEESTYKQARQSLRRKSTTQKKKTKFAGRVVSAGLRRVHRELGRLSWAESRRLRRRSGWLWTLSSILFIVIME
;
A
#
# COMPACT_ATOMS: atom_id res chain seq x y z
N MET A 1 -85.39 -49.60 -74.76
CA MET A 1 -86.46 -50.57 -74.45
C MET A 1 -86.66 -50.58 -72.95
N GLY A 2 -87.90 -50.41 -72.48
CA GLY A 2 -88.22 -50.35 -71.04
C GLY A 2 -89.51 -49.57 -70.80
N HIS A 3 -90.65 -50.26 -70.98
CA HIS A 3 -92.01 -49.75 -70.82
C HIS A 3 -92.23 -49.04 -69.48
N ARG A 4 -92.79 -47.82 -69.50
CA ARG A 4 -93.50 -47.25 -68.34
C ARG A 4 -95.00 -47.21 -68.65
N PRO A 5 -95.85 -47.71 -67.73
CA PRO A 5 -97.27 -47.91 -67.97
C PRO A 5 -98.07 -46.62 -67.79
N LEU A 6 -99.02 -46.42 -68.72
CA LEU A 6 -100.06 -45.41 -68.67
C LEU A 6 -101.03 -45.73 -67.52
N TYR A 7 -100.89 -45.05 -66.38
CA TYR A 7 -101.93 -45.05 -65.34
C TYR A 7 -103.05 -44.07 -65.72
N ARG A 8 -104.23 -44.64 -66.06
CA ARG A 8 -105.50 -43.93 -66.21
C ARG A 8 -105.81 -43.14 -64.93
N ARG A 9 -105.89 -41.82 -65.09
CA ARG A 9 -106.33 -40.85 -64.09
C ARG A 9 -107.85 -41.00 -63.89
N ALA A 10 -108.28 -41.72 -62.85
CA ALA A 10 -109.66 -41.69 -62.39
C ALA A 10 -109.88 -40.39 -61.60
N ALA A 11 -110.62 -39.45 -62.18
CA ALA A 11 -111.02 -38.20 -61.54
C ALA A 11 -112.04 -38.48 -60.43
N ARG A 12 -111.57 -38.75 -59.21
CA ARG A 12 -112.40 -38.66 -58.00
C ARG A 12 -112.63 -37.18 -57.73
N ARG A 13 -113.84 -36.69 -58.02
CA ARG A 13 -114.32 -35.39 -57.55
C ARG A 13 -114.33 -35.43 -56.01
N HIS A 14 -113.37 -34.76 -55.39
CA HIS A 14 -113.36 -34.57 -53.94
C HIS A 14 -114.52 -33.63 -53.55
N PRO A 15 -115.25 -33.95 -52.45
CA PRO A 15 -116.34 -33.10 -51.98
C PRO A 15 -115.82 -31.72 -51.55
N PRO A 16 -116.54 -30.62 -51.86
CA PRO A 16 -116.08 -29.24 -51.65
C PRO A 16 -115.87 -28.84 -50.17
N HIS A 17 -116.32 -29.65 -49.21
CA HIS A 17 -116.04 -29.42 -47.78
C HIS A 17 -114.59 -29.72 -47.35
N VAL A 18 -113.81 -30.45 -48.16
CA VAL A 18 -112.40 -30.77 -47.84
C VAL A 18 -111.46 -29.62 -48.20
N ILE A 19 -111.87 -28.72 -49.10
CA ILE A 19 -111.04 -27.60 -49.61
C ILE A 19 -111.08 -26.39 -48.64
N TYR A 20 -112.19 -26.19 -47.92
CA TYR A 20 -112.28 -25.12 -46.92
C TYR A 20 -111.52 -25.44 -45.62
N SER A 21 -111.47 -26.71 -45.19
CA SER A 21 -110.67 -27.06 -44.00
C SER A 21 -109.15 -27.07 -44.28
N SER A 22 -108.74 -27.35 -45.54
CA SER A 22 -107.34 -27.32 -45.91
C SER A 22 -106.77 -25.89 -46.00
N THR A 23 -107.55 -24.94 -46.50
CA THR A 23 -107.15 -23.52 -46.57
C THR A 23 -107.08 -22.88 -45.18
N GLN A 24 -108.00 -23.23 -44.28
CA GLN A 24 -107.94 -22.78 -42.89
C GLN A 24 -106.71 -23.34 -42.15
N ARG A 25 -106.39 -24.63 -42.35
CA ARG A 25 -105.14 -25.22 -41.83
C ARG A 25 -103.88 -24.55 -42.37
N LEU A 26 -103.87 -24.16 -43.65
CA LEU A 26 -102.71 -23.46 -44.23
C LEU A 26 -102.47 -22.10 -43.57
N LEU A 27 -103.52 -21.32 -43.31
CA LEU A 27 -103.39 -20.05 -42.60
C LEU A 27 -102.88 -20.22 -41.16
N GLU A 28 -103.34 -21.27 -40.47
CA GLU A 28 -102.86 -21.62 -39.14
C GLU A 28 -101.37 -21.99 -39.17
N ILE A 29 -100.95 -22.80 -40.14
CA ILE A 29 -99.53 -23.16 -40.36
C ILE A 29 -98.69 -21.91 -40.66
N ASP A 30 -99.15 -21.00 -41.51
CA ASP A 30 -98.41 -19.77 -41.83
C ASP A 30 -98.23 -18.89 -40.59
N SER A 31 -99.27 -18.77 -39.75
CA SER A 31 -99.20 -18.04 -38.48
C SER A 31 -98.24 -18.69 -37.48
N GLU A 32 -98.19 -20.03 -37.43
CA GLU A 32 -97.27 -20.77 -36.58
C GLU A 32 -95.82 -20.62 -37.07
N ILE A 33 -95.60 -20.68 -38.39
CA ILE A 33 -94.28 -20.43 -39.00
C ILE A 33 -93.79 -19.02 -38.68
N GLU A 34 -94.66 -18.01 -38.74
CA GLU A 34 -94.30 -16.64 -38.39
C GLU A 34 -93.95 -16.50 -36.90
N GLN A 35 -94.73 -17.12 -36.01
CA GLN A 35 -94.40 -17.18 -34.58
C GLN A 35 -93.08 -17.90 -34.31
N LEU A 36 -92.80 -19.02 -35.00
CA LEU A 36 -91.55 -19.75 -34.88
C LEU A 36 -90.37 -18.93 -35.38
N ARG A 37 -90.51 -18.20 -36.49
CA ARG A 37 -89.49 -17.28 -36.99
C ARG A 37 -89.20 -16.17 -35.99
N LYS A 38 -90.23 -15.58 -35.38
CA LYS A 38 -90.07 -14.57 -34.33
C LYS A 38 -89.35 -15.14 -33.10
N ARG A 39 -89.79 -16.29 -32.60
CA ARG A 39 -89.13 -16.97 -31.47
C ARG A 39 -87.68 -17.32 -31.78
N ASN A 40 -87.38 -17.81 -32.98
CA ASN A 40 -86.00 -18.10 -33.39
C ASN A 40 -85.15 -16.83 -33.45
N SER A 41 -85.69 -15.74 -33.99
CA SER A 41 -85.00 -14.43 -33.97
C SER A 41 -84.73 -13.95 -32.55
N ASP A 42 -85.71 -14.03 -31.66
CA ASP A 42 -85.56 -13.63 -30.25
C ASP A 42 -84.52 -14.51 -29.53
N LEU A 43 -84.51 -15.82 -29.81
CA LEU A 43 -83.51 -16.76 -29.29
C LEU A 43 -82.11 -16.48 -29.85
N GLU A 44 -81.97 -16.12 -31.12
CA GLU A 44 -80.68 -15.74 -31.69
C GLU A 44 -80.12 -14.48 -31.02
N VAL A 45 -80.97 -13.48 -30.77
CA VAL A 45 -80.57 -12.26 -30.04
C VAL A 45 -80.18 -12.61 -28.61
N ALA A 46 -81.00 -13.38 -27.89
CA ALA A 46 -80.71 -13.81 -26.52
C ALA A 46 -79.41 -14.64 -26.43
N ASN A 47 -79.16 -15.52 -27.39
CA ASN A 47 -77.93 -16.30 -27.45
C ASN A 47 -76.71 -15.41 -27.71
N ARG A 48 -76.81 -14.42 -28.61
CA ARG A 48 -75.73 -13.46 -28.85
C ARG A 48 -75.44 -12.61 -27.61
N THR A 49 -76.46 -12.13 -26.91
CA THR A 49 -76.26 -11.35 -25.67
C THR A 49 -75.64 -12.20 -24.57
N ASN A 50 -76.08 -13.46 -24.41
CA ASN A 50 -75.50 -14.38 -23.42
C ASN A 50 -74.05 -14.72 -23.76
N LEU A 51 -73.72 -14.98 -25.03
CA LEU A 51 -72.34 -15.23 -25.46
C LEU A 51 -71.45 -14.02 -25.21
N ASN A 52 -71.92 -12.81 -25.52
CA ASN A 52 -71.16 -11.59 -25.27
C ASN A 52 -70.92 -11.39 -23.76
N SER A 53 -71.95 -11.59 -22.92
CA SER A 53 -71.81 -11.53 -21.45
C SER A 53 -70.77 -12.53 -20.93
N ILE A 54 -70.79 -13.78 -21.43
CA ILE A 54 -69.81 -14.80 -21.03
C ILE A 54 -68.38 -14.40 -21.49
N VAL A 55 -68.24 -13.80 -22.67
CA VAL A 55 -66.93 -13.33 -23.16
C VAL A 55 -66.40 -12.18 -22.29
N GLU A 56 -67.25 -11.22 -21.93
CA GLU A 56 -66.88 -10.10 -21.04
C GLU A 56 -66.48 -10.60 -19.64
N GLU A 57 -67.23 -11.55 -19.07
CA GLU A 57 -66.89 -12.18 -17.79
C GLU A 57 -65.55 -12.93 -17.85
N ARG A 58 -65.27 -13.66 -18.94
CA ARG A 58 -63.99 -14.33 -19.14
C ARG A 58 -62.83 -13.35 -19.25
N GLN A 59 -63.00 -12.27 -20.02
CA GLN A 59 -61.97 -11.22 -20.13
C GLN A 59 -61.68 -10.55 -18.78
N LYS A 60 -62.73 -10.29 -17.99
CA LYS A 60 -62.58 -9.77 -16.62
C LYS A 60 -61.84 -10.77 -15.72
N ALA A 61 -62.20 -12.04 -15.76
CA ALA A 61 -61.54 -13.09 -14.98
C ALA A 61 -60.06 -13.26 -15.37
N ASP A 62 -59.73 -13.17 -16.67
CA ASP A 62 -58.35 -13.22 -17.16
C ASP A 62 -57.55 -11.98 -16.71
N ALA A 63 -58.17 -10.80 -16.69
CA ALA A 63 -57.55 -9.58 -16.17
C ALA A 63 -57.28 -9.69 -14.66
N ASP A 64 -58.24 -10.16 -13.87
CA ASP A 64 -58.09 -10.37 -12.42
C ASP A 64 -57.01 -11.42 -12.13
N ARG A 65 -56.99 -12.52 -12.89
CA ARG A 65 -55.92 -13.54 -12.81
C ARG A 65 -54.54 -12.95 -13.10
N ALA A 66 -54.42 -12.07 -14.10
CA ALA A 66 -53.17 -11.40 -14.44
C ALA A 66 -52.70 -10.43 -13.33
N ILE A 67 -53.62 -9.81 -12.59
CA ILE A 67 -53.29 -8.99 -11.42
C ILE A 67 -52.73 -9.86 -10.30
N VAL A 68 -53.43 -10.93 -9.91
CA VAL A 68 -53.01 -11.84 -8.84
C VAL A 68 -51.65 -12.49 -9.15
N LEU A 69 -51.40 -12.86 -10.41
CA LEU A 69 -50.09 -13.43 -10.81
C LEU A 69 -48.94 -12.44 -10.67
N ARG A 70 -49.18 -11.13 -10.91
CA ARG A 70 -48.17 -10.09 -10.69
C ARG A 70 -47.88 -9.91 -9.21
N GLU A 71 -48.92 -9.84 -8.37
CA GLU A 71 -48.77 -9.73 -6.91
C GLU A 71 -48.02 -10.93 -6.32
N LEU A 72 -48.34 -12.15 -6.76
CA LEU A 72 -47.63 -13.36 -6.31
C LEU A 72 -46.15 -13.31 -6.71
N LYS A 73 -45.84 -12.82 -7.91
CA LYS A 73 -44.46 -12.66 -8.36
C LYS A 73 -43.69 -11.64 -7.51
N GLU A 74 -44.30 -10.50 -7.21
CA GLU A 74 -43.71 -9.47 -6.35
C GLU A 74 -43.49 -9.98 -4.92
N GLN A 75 -44.45 -10.72 -4.35
CA GLN A 75 -44.30 -11.37 -3.05
C GLN A 75 -43.16 -12.39 -3.05
N LYS A 76 -43.03 -13.18 -4.13
CA LYS A 76 -41.93 -14.15 -4.27
C LYS A 76 -40.56 -13.46 -4.31
N GLU A 77 -40.43 -12.36 -5.06
CA GLU A 77 -39.19 -11.57 -5.11
C GLU A 77 -38.87 -10.95 -3.74
N LYS A 78 -39.89 -10.46 -3.01
CA LYS A 78 -39.75 -9.95 -1.64
C LYS A 78 -39.25 -11.04 -0.68
N VAL A 79 -39.84 -12.24 -0.69
CA VAL A 79 -39.40 -13.37 0.13
C VAL A 79 -37.96 -13.79 -0.20
N GLN A 80 -37.59 -13.81 -1.49
CA GLN A 80 -36.21 -14.11 -1.89
C GLN A 80 -35.23 -13.05 -1.37
N SER A 81 -35.61 -11.76 -1.40
CA SER A 81 -34.77 -10.69 -0.85
C SER A 81 -34.60 -10.81 0.67
N LEU A 82 -35.66 -11.19 1.40
CA LEU A 82 -35.63 -11.40 2.85
C LEU A 82 -34.73 -12.59 3.22
N HIS A 83 -34.81 -13.71 2.48
CA HIS A 83 -33.93 -14.85 2.71
C HIS A 83 -32.46 -14.53 2.42
N GLY A 84 -32.19 -13.70 1.40
CA GLY A 84 -30.86 -13.16 1.15
C GLY A 84 -30.34 -12.23 2.25
N ALA A 85 -31.22 -11.55 2.98
CA ALA A 85 -30.86 -10.75 4.15
C ALA A 85 -30.64 -11.62 5.40
N GLU A 86 -31.48 -12.63 5.61
CA GLU A 86 -31.39 -13.60 6.71
C GLU A 86 -30.05 -14.35 6.69
N THR A 87 -29.67 -14.90 5.53
CA THR A 87 -28.37 -15.57 5.35
C THR A 87 -27.16 -14.66 5.60
N LYS A 88 -27.27 -13.36 5.29
CA LYS A 88 -26.23 -12.37 5.63
C LYS A 88 -26.18 -12.08 7.13
N ALA A 89 -27.34 -11.99 7.78
CA ALA A 89 -27.44 -11.79 9.22
C ALA A 89 -26.83 -12.98 9.98
N GLU A 90 -27.11 -14.21 9.57
CA GLU A 90 -26.48 -15.41 10.14
C GLU A 90 -24.96 -15.43 9.97
N LYS A 91 -24.45 -14.97 8.81
CA LYS A 91 -23.00 -14.87 8.58
C LYS A 91 -22.35 -13.85 9.52
N LEU A 92 -22.99 -12.70 9.74
CA LEU A 92 -22.52 -11.68 10.67
C LEU A 92 -22.55 -12.18 12.12
N ASP A 93 -23.60 -12.90 12.53
CA ASP A 93 -23.70 -13.50 13.87
C ASP A 93 -22.55 -14.50 14.14
N ARG A 94 -22.20 -15.33 13.15
CA ARG A 94 -21.04 -16.22 13.24
C ARG A 94 -19.72 -15.45 13.37
N GLN A 95 -19.56 -14.35 12.66
CA GLN A 95 -18.35 -13.51 12.76
C GLN A 95 -18.23 -12.83 14.13
N ILE A 96 -19.35 -12.33 14.67
CA ILE A 96 -19.39 -11.73 16.00
C ILE A 96 -18.98 -12.77 17.06
N LYS A 97 -19.55 -13.98 17.00
CA LYS A 97 -19.19 -15.07 17.94
C LYS A 97 -17.73 -15.47 17.87
N GLU A 98 -17.14 -15.51 16.67
CA GLU A 98 -15.71 -15.81 16.52
C GLU A 98 -14.83 -14.68 17.09
N GLN A 99 -15.21 -13.42 16.88
CA GLN A 99 -14.53 -12.27 17.46
C GLN A 99 -14.64 -12.25 19.00
N GLU A 100 -15.81 -12.55 19.56
CA GLU A 100 -16.01 -12.67 21.01
C GLU A 100 -15.14 -13.76 21.62
N LYS A 101 -15.04 -14.92 20.95
CA LYS A 101 -14.14 -16.01 21.38
C LYS A 101 -12.67 -15.58 21.34
N GLY A 102 -12.25 -14.85 20.30
CA GLY A 102 -10.91 -14.27 20.19
C GLY A 102 -10.61 -13.23 21.28
N LEU A 103 -11.59 -12.40 21.65
CA LEU A 103 -11.43 -11.44 22.74
C LEU A 103 -11.33 -12.14 24.10
N LEU A 104 -12.11 -13.19 24.34
CA LEU A 104 -12.02 -13.97 25.58
C LEU A 104 -10.65 -14.63 25.76
N SER A 105 -10.07 -15.22 24.71
CA SER A 105 -8.72 -15.79 24.79
C SER A 105 -7.65 -14.72 25.02
N GLN A 106 -7.78 -13.53 24.43
CA GLN A 106 -6.89 -12.40 24.72
C GLN A 106 -6.99 -11.93 26.17
N VAL A 107 -8.21 -11.85 26.74
CA VAL A 107 -8.40 -11.47 28.14
C VAL A 107 -7.75 -12.49 29.09
N GLU A 108 -7.83 -13.78 28.79
CA GLU A 108 -7.14 -14.83 29.56
C GLU A 108 -5.62 -14.71 29.44
N ALA A 109 -5.09 -14.43 28.25
CA ALA A 109 -3.66 -14.21 28.04
C ALA A 109 -3.16 -12.96 28.80
N ILE A 110 -3.93 -11.87 28.81
CA ILE A 110 -3.62 -10.66 29.59
C ILE A 110 -3.62 -10.96 31.08
N LYS A 111 -4.60 -11.73 31.58
CA LYS A 111 -4.62 -12.16 32.99
C LYS A 111 -3.36 -12.95 33.35
N LYS A 112 -2.93 -13.90 32.49
CA LYS A 112 -1.70 -14.66 32.70
C LYS A 112 -0.46 -13.77 32.75
N LYS A 113 -0.31 -12.84 31.78
CA LYS A 113 0.80 -11.87 31.76
C LYS A 113 0.78 -10.94 32.97
N SER A 114 -0.39 -10.50 33.42
CA SER A 114 -0.51 -9.65 34.61
C SER A 114 -0.05 -10.35 35.89
N ALA A 115 -0.31 -11.65 36.02
CA ALA A 115 0.20 -12.45 37.14
C ALA A 115 1.74 -12.61 37.06
N GLU A 116 2.29 -12.79 35.86
CA GLU A 116 3.74 -12.88 35.64
C GLU A 116 4.47 -11.57 35.95
N VAL A 117 3.91 -10.43 35.55
CA VAL A 117 4.43 -9.11 35.93
C VAL A 117 4.43 -8.94 37.45
N GLY A 118 3.37 -9.38 38.13
CA GLY A 118 3.33 -9.40 39.60
C GLY A 118 4.46 -10.23 40.21
N CYS A 119 4.75 -11.42 39.66
CA CYS A 119 5.89 -12.24 40.10
C CYS A 119 7.23 -11.54 39.87
N GLN A 120 7.44 -10.93 38.69
CA GLN A 120 8.67 -10.18 38.39
C GLN A 120 8.87 -9.00 39.33
N GLN A 121 7.80 -8.27 39.66
CA GLN A 121 7.86 -7.17 40.61
C GLN A 121 8.30 -7.64 42.01
N THR A 122 7.81 -8.79 42.48
CA THR A 122 8.27 -9.37 43.76
C THR A 122 9.74 -9.83 43.72
N LEU A 123 10.23 -10.32 42.58
CA LEU A 123 11.63 -10.67 42.41
C LEU A 123 12.52 -9.42 42.43
N TYR A 124 12.11 -8.35 41.76
CA TYR A 124 12.83 -7.08 41.73
C TYR A 124 12.96 -6.45 43.13
N GLU A 125 11.89 -6.42 43.91
CA GLU A 125 11.98 -5.91 45.29
C GLU A 125 12.92 -6.77 46.16
N ARG A 126 12.92 -8.10 45.96
CA ARG A 126 13.84 -9.00 46.68
C ARG A 126 15.31 -8.78 46.31
N THR A 127 15.62 -8.64 45.03
CA THR A 127 17.01 -8.38 44.58
C THR A 127 17.48 -7.01 45.03
N LYS A 128 16.59 -6.00 45.01
CA LYS A 128 16.88 -4.67 45.55
C LYS A 128 17.23 -4.72 47.05
N GLU A 129 16.46 -5.46 47.86
CA GLU A 129 16.78 -5.66 49.28
C GLU A 129 18.11 -6.40 49.50
N GLU A 130 18.47 -7.35 48.65
CA GLU A 130 19.77 -8.05 48.71
C GLU A 130 20.94 -7.12 48.36
N LEU A 131 20.76 -6.26 47.35
CA LEU A 131 21.77 -5.31 46.90
C LEU A 131 22.01 -4.20 47.93
N GLU A 132 20.96 -3.75 48.64
CA GLU A 132 21.11 -2.85 49.79
C GLU A 132 21.86 -3.51 50.97
N LYS A 133 21.67 -4.82 51.20
CA LYS A 133 22.45 -5.58 52.20
C LYS A 133 23.92 -5.72 51.80
N GLU A 134 24.22 -5.82 50.50
CA GLU A 134 25.59 -5.98 50.00
C GLU A 134 26.39 -4.67 49.98
N LYS A 135 25.73 -3.52 49.72
CA LYS A 135 26.35 -2.17 49.78
C LYS A 135 26.95 -1.79 51.15
N VAL A 136 26.70 -2.56 52.21
CA VAL A 136 27.27 -2.33 53.56
C VAL A 136 28.69 -2.92 53.71
N LYS A 137 29.24 -3.64 52.72
CA LYS A 137 30.66 -4.00 52.70
C LYS A 137 31.45 -2.99 51.86
N PRO A 138 32.27 -2.12 52.47
CA PRO A 138 33.12 -1.21 51.70
C PRO A 138 34.23 -2.01 51.01
N HIS A 139 34.01 -2.37 49.74
CA HIS A 139 35.08 -2.82 48.86
C HIS A 139 35.83 -1.57 48.38
N ARG A 140 36.88 -1.23 49.11
CA ARG A 140 37.88 -0.22 48.75
C ARG A 140 38.73 -0.80 47.62
N SER A 141 38.22 -0.74 46.39
CA SER A 141 39.01 -1.00 45.19
C SER A 141 39.71 0.29 44.81
N GLU A 142 41.01 0.35 45.10
CA GLU A 142 41.93 1.33 44.54
C GLU A 142 41.89 1.23 43.00
N GLN A 143 41.23 2.19 42.35
CA GLN A 143 41.45 2.46 40.93
C GLN A 143 42.84 3.10 40.80
N GLN A 144 43.80 2.32 40.29
CA GLN A 144 45.03 2.88 39.77
C GLN A 144 44.73 3.64 38.47
N PRO A 145 45.27 4.85 38.29
CA PRO A 145 45.21 5.57 37.01
C PRO A 145 46.14 4.85 36.03
N ALA A 146 45.57 4.28 34.96
CA ALA A 146 46.33 3.77 33.83
C ALA A 146 46.35 4.86 32.75
N ASP A 147 47.53 5.43 32.52
CA ASP A 147 47.85 6.53 31.59
C ASP A 147 47.79 6.14 30.10
N ASP A 148 46.90 5.23 29.70
CA ASP A 148 46.77 4.79 28.30
C ASP A 148 45.62 5.53 27.60
N GLU A 149 45.86 6.80 27.24
CA GLU A 149 44.97 7.64 26.40
C GLU A 149 44.91 7.17 24.92
N ALA A 150 45.75 6.23 24.50
CA ALA A 150 45.94 5.87 23.09
C ALA A 150 44.80 5.05 22.44
N GLY A 151 43.83 4.55 23.21
CA GLY A 151 42.80 3.61 22.70
C GLY A 151 41.58 4.26 22.04
N VAL A 152 41.21 5.47 22.44
CA VAL A 152 39.98 6.14 21.99
C VAL A 152 40.15 6.75 20.58
N ASP A 153 41.35 7.27 20.28
CA ASP A 153 41.65 7.86 18.97
C ASP A 153 41.57 6.83 17.83
N SER A 154 41.88 5.56 18.11
CA SER A 154 41.90 4.48 17.11
C SER A 154 40.52 4.22 16.48
N HIS A 155 39.46 4.19 17.28
CA HIS A 155 38.10 3.90 16.79
C HIS A 155 37.53 5.03 15.94
N SER A 156 37.72 6.27 16.40
CA SER A 156 37.27 7.44 15.63
C SER A 156 38.00 7.50 14.28
N THR A 157 39.32 7.26 14.27
CA THR A 157 40.14 7.24 13.06
C THR A 157 39.65 6.18 12.07
N ALA A 158 39.40 4.95 12.54
CA ALA A 158 38.88 3.88 11.67
C ALA A 158 37.52 4.22 11.04
N MET A 159 36.60 4.85 11.79
CA MET A 159 35.32 5.30 11.22
C MET A 159 35.51 6.42 10.20
N PHE A 160 36.46 7.34 10.41
CA PHE A 160 36.78 8.37 9.42
C PHE A 160 37.39 7.79 8.16
N ASP A 161 38.29 6.81 8.27
CA ASP A 161 38.89 6.13 7.12
C ASP A 161 37.82 5.41 6.29
N ASN A 162 36.92 4.66 6.95
CA ASN A 162 35.78 4.02 6.30
C ASN A 162 34.87 5.04 5.61
N PHE A 163 34.59 6.17 6.26
CA PHE A 163 33.82 7.26 5.66
C PHE A 163 34.48 7.83 4.41
N HIS A 164 35.79 8.07 4.45
CA HIS A 164 36.53 8.56 3.30
C HIS A 164 36.53 7.56 2.14
N GLN A 165 36.64 6.26 2.45
CA GLN A 165 36.51 5.20 1.44
C GLN A 165 35.14 5.21 0.77
N PHE A 166 34.04 5.31 1.54
CA PHE A 166 32.70 5.45 0.96
C PHE A 166 32.57 6.72 0.13
N LEU A 167 33.08 7.85 0.62
CA LEU A 167 33.02 9.13 -0.09
C LEU A 167 33.75 9.06 -1.44
N ASP A 168 34.96 8.49 -1.47
CA ASP A 168 35.75 8.37 -2.68
C ASP A 168 35.14 7.35 -3.66
N MET A 169 34.57 6.26 -3.15
CA MET A 169 33.77 5.32 -3.94
C MET A 169 32.57 6.01 -4.59
N TYR A 170 31.76 6.76 -3.84
CA TYR A 170 30.58 7.43 -4.38
C TYR A 170 30.94 8.53 -5.38
N LYS A 171 32.03 9.27 -5.16
CA LYS A 171 32.54 10.21 -6.17
C LYS A 171 32.90 9.50 -7.47
N ALA A 172 33.57 8.34 -7.39
CA ALA A 172 33.96 7.59 -8.58
C ALA A 172 32.75 7.01 -9.34
N GLU A 173 31.76 6.47 -8.63
CA GLU A 173 30.62 5.78 -9.25
C GLU A 173 29.47 6.72 -9.65
N LEU A 174 29.16 7.75 -8.84
CA LEU A 174 28.04 8.67 -9.10
C LEU A 174 28.41 9.81 -10.06
N SER A 175 29.68 9.93 -10.46
CA SER A 175 30.10 10.82 -11.55
C SER A 175 29.60 10.35 -12.93
N ILE A 176 28.97 9.18 -13.02
CA ILE A 176 28.44 8.62 -14.27
C ILE A 176 27.02 9.16 -14.48
N ASP A 177 26.77 9.75 -15.66
CA ASP A 177 25.48 10.34 -16.07
C ASP A 177 24.28 9.46 -15.65
N VAL A 178 23.61 9.82 -14.55
CA VAL A 178 22.37 9.17 -14.10
C VAL A 178 21.29 9.54 -15.09
N ALA A 179 20.64 8.54 -15.68
CA ALA A 179 19.56 8.79 -16.63
C ALA A 179 18.45 9.60 -15.95
N ALA A 180 18.11 10.76 -16.52
CA ALA A 180 17.13 11.71 -15.96
C ALA A 180 15.72 11.13 -15.75
N ASP A 181 15.44 9.93 -16.24
CA ASP A 181 14.15 9.26 -16.13
C ASP A 181 14.05 8.29 -14.94
N THR A 182 15.12 8.06 -14.18
CA THR A 182 15.07 7.14 -13.04
C THR A 182 14.59 7.85 -11.78
N ALA A 183 13.33 7.60 -11.40
CA ALA A 183 12.77 8.15 -10.17
C ALA A 183 13.61 7.72 -8.95
N PRO A 184 13.85 8.61 -7.98
CA PRO A 184 14.59 8.25 -6.77
C PRO A 184 13.85 7.14 -6.01
N ALA A 185 14.61 6.23 -5.41
CA ALA A 185 14.04 5.22 -4.53
C ALA A 185 13.30 5.91 -3.37
N ALA A 186 12.21 5.30 -2.89
CA ALA A 186 11.42 5.83 -1.77
C ALA A 186 12.26 6.08 -0.50
N ALA A 187 13.38 5.37 -0.35
CA ALA A 187 14.35 5.59 0.74
C ALA A 187 15.00 6.98 0.67
N ILE A 188 15.32 7.46 -0.53
CA ILE A 188 16.01 8.74 -0.72
C ILE A 188 15.02 9.91 -0.62
N GLU A 189 13.78 9.72 -1.06
CA GLU A 189 12.72 10.74 -0.90
C GLU A 189 12.49 11.09 0.58
N LYS A 190 12.58 10.10 1.48
CA LYS A 190 12.48 10.30 2.94
C LYS A 190 13.60 11.17 3.52
N LEU A 191 14.74 11.30 2.83
CA LEU A 191 15.85 12.12 3.31
C LEU A 191 15.59 13.62 3.16
N GLY A 192 14.59 14.02 2.36
CA GLY A 192 14.27 15.43 2.11
C GLY A 192 15.42 16.20 1.45
N LEU A 193 16.27 15.51 0.68
CA LEU A 193 17.37 16.11 -0.08
C LEU A 193 16.88 16.41 -1.50
N PRO A 194 17.09 17.63 -2.03
CA PRO A 194 16.83 17.90 -3.44
C PRO A 194 17.79 17.08 -4.32
N LEU A 195 17.23 16.31 -5.24
CA LEU A 195 17.98 15.50 -6.20
C LEU A 195 17.72 16.00 -7.61
N PRO A 196 18.46 17.02 -8.08
CA PRO A 196 18.39 17.45 -9.47
C PRO A 196 18.84 16.31 -10.40
N ALA A 197 18.22 16.21 -11.57
CA ALA A 197 18.59 15.23 -12.59
C ALA A 197 19.79 15.67 -13.45
N SER A 198 20.30 16.87 -13.22
CA SER A 198 21.45 17.45 -13.90
C SER A 198 22.78 16.82 -13.42
N ASN A 199 23.85 17.02 -14.20
CA ASN A 199 25.23 16.64 -13.80
C ASN A 199 26.03 17.86 -13.34
N SER A 200 25.36 18.86 -12.73
CA SER A 200 26.07 19.98 -12.13
C SER A 200 26.88 19.52 -10.92
N ALA A 201 27.87 20.31 -10.51
CA ALA A 201 28.61 20.03 -9.28
C ALA A 201 27.69 20.00 -8.05
N ALA A 202 26.61 20.79 -8.03
CA ALA A 202 25.63 20.75 -6.95
C ALA A 202 24.85 19.44 -6.97
N ALA A 203 24.39 19.00 -8.13
CA ALA A 203 23.70 17.73 -8.31
C ALA A 203 24.56 16.53 -7.87
N GLU A 204 25.81 16.48 -8.30
CA GLU A 204 26.78 15.45 -7.91
C GLU A 204 26.96 15.40 -6.38
N ASN A 205 27.17 16.56 -5.75
CA ASN A 205 27.31 16.64 -4.30
C ASN A 205 26.03 16.22 -3.55
N MET A 206 24.85 16.51 -4.09
CA MET A 206 23.57 16.06 -3.51
C MET A 206 23.37 14.55 -3.67
N GLY A 207 23.76 13.97 -4.81
CA GLY A 207 23.77 12.53 -5.03
C GLY A 207 24.70 11.81 -4.05
N ILE A 208 25.94 12.30 -3.90
CA ILE A 208 26.91 11.78 -2.92
C ILE A 208 26.36 11.88 -1.50
N ALA A 209 25.78 13.03 -1.13
CA ALA A 209 25.19 13.23 0.19
C ALA A 209 24.02 12.28 0.45
N ALA A 210 23.17 12.05 -0.53
CA ALA A 210 22.07 11.09 -0.42
C ALA A 210 22.58 9.65 -0.29
N ALA A 211 23.60 9.26 -1.06
CA ALA A 211 24.20 7.94 -0.94
C ALA A 211 24.84 7.71 0.43
N LEU A 212 25.59 8.69 0.95
CA LEU A 212 26.16 8.65 2.29
C LEU A 212 25.07 8.62 3.38
N ALA A 213 23.96 9.34 3.22
CA ALA A 213 22.84 9.30 4.14
C ALA A 213 22.15 7.92 4.16
N VAL A 214 21.96 7.31 2.99
CA VAL A 214 21.43 5.95 2.85
C VAL A 214 22.35 4.95 3.53
N THR A 215 23.66 5.04 3.29
CA THR A 215 24.67 4.16 3.91
C THR A 215 24.72 4.35 5.41
N GLY A 216 24.74 5.59 5.90
CA GLY A 216 24.68 5.87 7.33
C GLY A 216 23.42 5.29 7.98
N LYS A 217 22.26 5.41 7.32
CA LYS A 217 21.00 4.83 7.80
C LYS A 217 21.06 3.30 7.84
N ALA A 218 21.50 2.66 6.77
CA ALA A 218 21.61 1.20 6.70
C ALA A 218 22.60 0.65 7.74
N LEU A 219 23.74 1.34 7.93
CA LEU A 219 24.70 0.99 8.98
C LEU A 219 24.09 1.14 10.37
N VAL A 220 23.30 2.18 10.62
CA VAL A 220 22.59 2.34 11.89
C VAL A 220 21.59 1.22 12.11
N GLU A 221 20.76 0.88 11.12
CA GLU A 221 19.69 -0.11 11.25
C GLU A 221 20.20 -1.55 11.32
N HIS A 222 21.28 -1.85 10.60
CA HIS A 222 21.75 -3.22 10.47
C HIS A 222 23.03 -3.50 11.27
N VAL A 223 23.97 -2.56 11.36
CA VAL A 223 25.31 -2.81 11.95
C VAL A 223 25.41 -2.27 13.38
N PHE A 224 25.00 -1.03 13.62
CA PHE A 224 25.11 -0.39 14.94
C PHE A 224 23.92 -0.69 15.84
N GLN A 225 22.73 -0.95 15.29
CA GLN A 225 21.65 -1.57 16.03
C GLN A 225 21.99 -3.03 16.23
N GLN A 226 22.02 -3.45 17.49
CA GLN A 226 22.31 -4.82 17.85
C GLN A 226 21.29 -5.74 17.19
N THR A 227 21.78 -6.72 16.44
CA THR A 227 20.98 -7.72 15.73
C THR A 227 20.04 -8.54 16.62
N LEU A 228 20.21 -8.43 17.94
CA LEU A 228 19.28 -8.95 18.94
C LEU A 228 17.88 -8.36 18.83
N VAL A 229 17.79 -7.15 18.29
CA VAL A 229 16.57 -6.37 18.24
C VAL A 229 16.18 -6.30 16.77
N ASP A 230 15.51 -7.35 16.29
CA ASP A 230 14.84 -7.33 14.99
C ASP A 230 13.99 -6.03 14.95
N PRO A 231 14.11 -5.17 13.92
CA PRO A 231 13.37 -3.91 13.83
C PRO A 231 11.86 -4.08 14.02
N ASP A 232 11.31 -5.25 13.65
CA ASP A 232 9.90 -5.58 13.81
C ASP A 232 9.56 -6.25 15.14
N SER A 233 10.55 -6.51 15.99
CA SER A 233 10.33 -7.10 17.32
C SER A 233 9.64 -6.11 18.27
N ASP A 234 8.81 -6.67 19.15
CA ASP A 234 8.23 -5.92 20.27
C ASP A 234 9.33 -5.32 21.17
N LEU A 235 10.51 -5.94 21.22
CA LEU A 235 11.66 -5.45 21.99
C LEU A 235 12.18 -4.11 21.44
N HIS A 236 12.29 -3.96 20.11
CA HIS A 236 12.69 -2.69 19.48
C HIS A 236 11.77 -1.56 19.89
N ARG A 237 10.46 -1.80 19.79
CA ARG A 237 9.44 -0.81 20.15
C ARG A 237 9.44 -0.47 21.64
N VAL A 238 9.78 -1.43 22.50
CA VAL A 238 9.94 -1.19 23.94
C VAL A 238 11.18 -0.36 24.20
N LEU A 239 12.31 -0.66 23.56
CA LEU A 239 13.53 0.14 23.68
C LEU A 239 13.35 1.56 23.14
N ASP A 240 12.71 1.74 21.99
CA ASP A 240 12.40 3.08 21.45
C ASP A 240 11.52 3.90 22.40
N ARG A 241 10.50 3.28 23.01
CA ARG A 241 9.67 3.95 24.03
C ARG A 241 10.47 4.26 25.28
N LEU A 242 11.29 3.31 25.73
CA LEU A 242 12.15 3.49 26.88
C LEU A 242 13.18 4.60 26.66
N ALA A 243 13.72 4.76 25.45
CA ALA A 243 14.64 5.85 25.11
C ALA A 243 14.00 7.23 25.29
N VAL A 244 12.69 7.35 25.02
CA VAL A 244 11.91 8.58 25.19
C VAL A 244 11.58 8.83 26.67
N ASP A 245 11.25 7.79 27.41
CA ASP A 245 10.85 7.89 28.81
C ASP A 245 12.05 8.01 29.78
N ASP A 246 13.12 7.25 29.52
CA ASP A 246 14.33 7.11 30.34
C ASP A 246 15.51 6.61 29.50
N THR A 247 16.26 7.54 28.90
CA THR A 247 17.40 7.25 28.02
C THR A 247 18.53 6.50 28.72
N GLU A 248 18.75 6.73 30.02
CA GLU A 248 19.78 6.02 30.80
C GLU A 248 19.41 4.55 31.00
N HIS A 249 18.14 4.29 31.33
CA HIS A 249 17.64 2.92 31.47
C HIS A 249 17.70 2.18 30.13
N GLU A 250 17.32 2.82 29.04
CA GLU A 250 17.43 2.23 27.71
C GLU A 250 18.86 1.81 27.36
N ALA A 251 19.83 2.71 27.59
CA ALA A 251 21.25 2.43 27.38
C ALA A 251 21.72 1.27 28.27
N TYR A 252 21.25 1.20 29.51
CA TYR A 252 21.53 0.07 30.41
C TYR A 252 20.96 -1.25 29.85
N VAL A 253 19.71 -1.29 29.39
CA VAL A 253 19.13 -2.50 28.78
C VAL A 253 19.95 -2.92 27.55
N ARG A 254 20.32 -1.97 26.68
CA ARG A 254 21.19 -2.26 25.53
C ARG A 254 22.55 -2.81 25.95
N ALA A 255 23.16 -2.30 27.01
CA ALA A 255 24.42 -2.81 27.52
C ALA A 255 24.31 -4.24 28.06
N VAL A 256 23.20 -4.56 28.74
CA VAL A 256 22.92 -5.92 29.21
C VAL A 256 22.70 -6.87 28.04
N LEU A 257 21.92 -6.47 27.04
CA LEU A 257 21.69 -7.24 25.82
C LEU A 257 23.00 -7.52 25.06
N LEU A 258 23.89 -6.54 24.94
CA LEU A 258 25.24 -6.75 24.36
C LEU A 258 26.04 -7.80 25.11
N ARG A 259 26.05 -7.73 26.45
CA ARG A 259 26.76 -8.71 27.26
C ARG A 259 26.21 -10.11 27.01
N LEU A 260 24.90 -10.26 26.89
CA LEU A 260 24.29 -11.55 26.57
C LEU A 260 24.70 -12.08 25.19
N VAL A 261 24.90 -11.20 24.20
CA VAL A 261 25.46 -11.61 22.89
C VAL A 261 26.89 -12.09 23.01
N GLN A 262 27.71 -11.43 23.83
CA GLN A 262 29.09 -11.83 24.05
C GLN A 262 29.20 -13.24 24.65
N GLU A 263 28.16 -13.73 25.33
CA GLU A 263 28.08 -15.10 25.85
C GLU A 263 27.67 -16.15 24.81
N LEU A 264 27.17 -15.74 23.63
CA LEU A 264 26.84 -16.68 22.55
C LEU A 264 28.11 -17.34 21.98
N PRO A 265 28.02 -18.56 21.43
CA PRO A 265 29.12 -19.17 20.72
C PRO A 265 29.67 -18.24 19.61
N ALA A 266 31.00 -18.21 19.45
CA ALA A 266 31.65 -17.34 18.47
C ALA A 266 31.12 -17.53 17.03
N ASP A 267 30.70 -18.75 16.68
CA ASP A 267 30.11 -19.06 15.37
C ASP A 267 28.73 -18.41 15.19
N GLU A 268 27.91 -18.34 16.25
CA GLU A 268 26.60 -17.68 16.22
C GLU A 268 26.75 -16.16 16.15
N GLN A 269 27.70 -15.59 16.91
CA GLN A 269 28.02 -14.16 16.85
C GLN A 269 28.46 -13.75 15.44
N ARG A 270 29.34 -14.53 14.81
CA ARG A 270 29.79 -14.30 13.43
C ARG A 270 28.63 -14.40 12.45
N ALA A 271 27.83 -15.45 12.51
CA ALA A 271 26.68 -15.60 11.62
C ALA A 271 25.69 -14.42 11.74
N MET A 272 25.47 -13.94 12.96
CA MET A 272 24.60 -12.79 13.22
C MET A 272 25.20 -11.47 12.69
N HIS A 273 26.50 -11.26 12.85
CA HIS A 273 27.22 -10.11 12.29
C HIS A 273 27.26 -10.16 10.75
N ASP A 274 27.50 -11.33 10.16
CA ASP A 274 27.50 -11.50 8.70
C ASP A 274 26.12 -11.25 8.11
N ALA A 275 25.05 -11.70 8.78
CA ALA A 275 23.67 -11.39 8.40
C ALA A 275 23.36 -9.89 8.52
N SER A 276 23.89 -9.23 9.55
CA SER A 276 23.79 -7.77 9.75
C SER A 276 24.40 -7.02 8.57
N ILE A 277 25.65 -7.34 8.23
CA ILE A 277 26.37 -6.73 7.12
C ILE A 277 25.65 -7.01 5.80
N ALA A 278 25.21 -8.25 5.57
CA ALA A 278 24.47 -8.61 4.37
C ALA A 278 23.18 -7.77 4.22
N GLY A 279 22.45 -7.56 5.31
CA GLY A 279 21.28 -6.69 5.34
C GLY A 279 21.61 -5.24 5.00
N ALA A 280 22.67 -4.68 5.62
CA ALA A 280 23.14 -3.33 5.32
C ALA A 280 23.49 -3.16 3.83
N VAL A 281 24.26 -4.09 3.28
CA VAL A 281 24.67 -4.06 1.87
C VAL A 281 23.46 -4.18 0.95
N GLU A 282 22.51 -5.07 1.27
CA GLU A 282 21.27 -5.22 0.50
C GLU A 282 20.45 -3.92 0.49
N GLU A 283 20.23 -3.28 1.66
CA GLU A 283 19.49 -2.02 1.73
C GLU A 283 20.18 -0.90 0.93
N ILE A 284 21.51 -0.77 1.06
CA ILE A 284 22.30 0.22 0.31
C ILE A 284 22.17 -0.02 -1.19
N VAL A 285 22.35 -1.26 -1.63
CA VAL A 285 22.30 -1.63 -3.05
C VAL A 285 20.90 -1.39 -3.61
N THR A 286 19.83 -1.79 -2.91
CA THR A 286 18.45 -1.56 -3.35
C THR A 286 18.10 -0.07 -3.40
N ALA A 287 18.56 0.72 -2.43
CA ALA A 287 18.30 2.16 -2.41
C ALA A 287 19.07 2.91 -3.52
N LEU A 288 20.26 2.45 -3.89
CA LEU A 288 21.13 3.05 -4.91
C LEU A 288 21.04 2.41 -6.30
N GLU A 289 20.25 1.34 -6.45
CA GLU A 289 19.96 0.69 -7.74
C GLU A 289 19.57 1.66 -8.86
N PRO A 290 18.78 2.74 -8.60
CA PRO A 290 18.46 3.73 -9.63
C PRO A 290 19.66 4.48 -10.21
N TRP A 291 20.78 4.53 -9.49
CA TRP A 291 21.94 5.38 -9.80
C TRP A 291 23.14 4.61 -10.28
N THR A 292 23.24 3.33 -9.95
CA THR A 292 24.41 2.51 -10.30
C THR A 292 23.97 1.12 -10.75
N PRO A 293 24.63 0.52 -11.77
CA PRO A 293 24.39 -0.86 -12.13
C PRO A 293 24.65 -1.77 -10.92
N GLN A 294 23.61 -2.49 -10.46
CA GLN A 294 23.61 -3.29 -9.23
C GLN A 294 24.86 -4.19 -9.04
N ALA A 295 25.34 -4.79 -10.14
CA ALA A 295 26.50 -5.66 -10.14
C ALA A 295 27.81 -4.94 -9.76
N ALA A 296 27.99 -3.68 -10.16
CA ALA A 296 29.21 -2.94 -9.88
C ALA A 296 29.32 -2.52 -8.41
N LEU A 297 28.18 -2.23 -7.77
CA LEU A 297 28.15 -1.76 -6.39
C LEU A 297 28.33 -2.92 -5.39
N LYS A 298 27.63 -4.04 -5.61
CA LYS A 298 27.68 -5.20 -4.70
C LYS A 298 29.07 -5.83 -4.59
N ASP A 299 29.83 -5.86 -5.68
CA ASP A 299 31.18 -6.44 -5.70
C ASP A 299 32.25 -5.50 -5.12
N LYS A 300 31.94 -4.20 -4.94
CA LYS A 300 32.88 -3.18 -4.45
C LYS A 300 32.68 -2.82 -2.98
N ILE A 301 31.49 -3.04 -2.44
CA ILE A 301 31.21 -2.85 -1.02
C ILE A 301 31.75 -4.07 -0.26
N GLU A 302 33.06 -4.07 -0.01
CA GLU A 302 33.69 -4.96 0.97
C GLU A 302 33.66 -4.24 2.32
N VAL A 303 32.85 -4.76 3.23
CA VAL A 303 32.65 -4.16 4.54
C VAL A 303 33.56 -4.84 5.55
N ASP A 304 34.74 -4.29 5.76
CA ASP A 304 35.65 -4.73 6.82
C ASP A 304 35.34 -4.01 8.14
N PHE A 305 34.31 -4.48 8.86
CA PHE A 305 34.09 -4.09 10.26
C PHE A 305 34.85 -5.04 11.19
N LEU A 306 36.12 -4.74 11.45
CA LEU A 306 36.88 -5.40 12.52
C LEU A 306 36.61 -4.70 13.86
N PHE A 307 35.48 -5.00 14.49
CA PHE A 307 35.24 -4.59 15.88
C PHE A 307 36.04 -5.48 16.82
N GLN A 308 37.25 -5.05 17.19
CA GLN A 308 37.90 -5.58 18.38
C GLN A 308 37.21 -4.97 19.59
N VAL A 309 36.28 -5.72 20.18
CA VAL A 309 35.67 -5.34 21.46
C VAL A 309 36.78 -5.38 22.52
N LEU A 310 37.33 -4.21 22.86
CA LEU A 310 38.20 -4.08 24.02
C LEU A 310 37.36 -4.39 25.27
N GLU A 311 37.87 -5.26 26.14
CA GLU A 311 37.17 -5.72 27.36
C GLU A 311 36.81 -4.59 28.34
N GLU A 312 37.33 -3.38 28.13
CA GLU A 312 37.10 -2.20 28.97
C GLU A 312 36.49 -1.05 28.16
N TRP A 313 35.18 -0.82 28.31
CA TRP A 313 34.54 0.42 27.88
C TRP A 313 35.08 1.58 28.72
N ARG A 314 35.84 2.50 28.11
CA ARG A 314 36.31 3.73 28.77
C ARG A 314 35.48 4.92 28.33
N ALA A 315 35.19 5.83 29.26
CA ALA A 315 34.56 7.10 28.93
C ALA A 315 35.49 7.91 28.01
N VAL A 316 34.96 8.42 26.90
CA VAL A 316 35.71 9.31 25.99
C VAL A 316 36.11 10.56 26.77
N PRO A 317 37.41 10.89 26.89
CA PRO A 317 37.84 12.13 27.51
C PRO A 317 37.34 13.30 26.67
N LEU A 318 36.29 13.98 27.12
CA LEU A 318 35.88 15.24 26.50
C LEU A 318 36.94 16.28 26.85
N GLU A 319 37.61 16.84 25.84
CA GLU A 319 38.52 17.96 26.03
C GLU A 319 37.77 19.05 26.80
N LYS A 320 38.14 19.25 28.07
CA LYS A 320 37.57 20.32 28.89
C LYS A 320 37.97 21.62 28.22
N LYS A 321 37.02 22.20 27.49
CA LYS A 321 37.11 23.51 26.86
C LYS A 321 37.88 24.44 27.80
N PRO A 322 39.06 24.96 27.42
CA PRO A 322 39.87 25.75 28.32
C PRO A 322 39.03 26.95 28.76
N THR A 323 38.57 26.89 30.01
CA THR A 323 37.77 27.93 30.64
C THR A 323 38.62 29.18 30.53
N THR A 324 38.19 30.08 29.66
CA THR A 324 38.96 31.23 29.23
C THR A 324 39.00 32.20 30.41
N ALA A 325 39.98 32.01 31.29
CA ALA A 325 40.36 33.03 32.24
C ALA A 325 40.78 34.26 31.41
N SER A 326 39.97 35.31 31.48
CA SER A 326 40.24 36.61 30.87
C SER A 326 41.57 37.16 31.38
N ALA A 327 42.66 36.85 30.67
CA ALA A 327 43.92 37.55 30.81
C ALA A 327 43.81 38.84 30.01
N THR A 328 43.59 39.94 30.73
CA THR A 328 43.64 41.31 30.21
C THR A 328 45.07 41.60 29.76
N SER A 329 45.36 41.45 28.47
CA SER A 329 46.62 41.88 27.86
C SER A 329 46.47 43.30 27.32
N ASN A 330 46.88 44.26 28.14
CA ASN A 330 47.26 45.59 27.68
C ASN A 330 48.58 45.46 26.91
N ASN A 331 48.63 45.90 25.64
CA ASN A 331 49.80 46.60 25.12
C ASN A 331 49.50 47.39 23.84
N LYS A 332 49.61 48.71 23.98
CA LYS A 332 49.83 49.68 22.90
C LYS A 332 51.34 49.77 22.66
N SER A 333 51.78 49.60 21.41
CA SER A 333 52.70 50.54 20.75
C SER A 333 53.02 50.12 19.31
N HIS A 334 52.52 50.94 18.38
CA HIS A 334 53.17 51.51 17.18
C HIS A 334 54.59 51.03 16.80
N VAL A 335 54.82 50.73 15.51
CA VAL A 335 55.79 51.42 14.61
C VAL A 335 55.55 50.99 13.14
N ASN A 336 55.51 51.99 12.24
CA ASN A 336 55.44 51.89 10.77
C ASN A 336 56.82 51.47 10.19
N THR A 337 56.95 50.71 9.09
CA THR A 337 57.05 51.08 7.64
C THR A 337 58.03 50.08 6.96
N PRO A 338 58.34 50.06 5.64
CA PRO A 338 57.56 50.11 4.39
C PRO A 338 57.82 48.93 3.40
N LYS A 339 56.92 48.81 2.41
CA LYS A 339 57.05 48.26 1.03
C LYS A 339 58.36 47.55 0.58
N GLN A 340 58.20 46.33 0.06
CA GLN A 340 58.73 45.94 -1.27
C GLN A 340 57.98 44.71 -1.84
N PRO A 341 57.82 44.58 -3.18
CA PRO A 341 57.13 43.47 -3.82
C PRO A 341 58.13 42.43 -4.36
N ALA A 342 57.88 41.14 -4.11
CA ALA A 342 58.49 40.09 -4.91
C ALA A 342 57.63 38.83 -4.85
N ALA A 343 57.30 38.35 -6.05
CA ALA A 343 56.54 37.16 -6.31
C ALA A 343 57.15 35.92 -5.64
N ARG A 344 56.31 35.14 -4.97
CA ARG A 344 56.50 33.70 -4.85
C ARG A 344 55.13 33.07 -4.72
N ALA A 345 54.80 32.21 -5.68
CA ALA A 345 53.68 31.29 -5.60
C ALA A 345 53.90 30.38 -4.40
N GLN A 346 53.38 30.79 -3.25
CA GLN A 346 53.09 29.89 -2.16
C GLN A 346 51.70 29.37 -2.41
N THR A 347 51.62 28.07 -2.69
CA THR A 347 50.41 27.28 -2.52
C THR A 347 49.97 27.49 -1.07
N GLN A 348 49.07 28.44 -0.86
CA GLN A 348 48.46 28.68 0.43
C GLN A 348 47.68 27.43 0.75
N GLN A 349 48.25 26.61 1.63
CA GLN A 349 47.52 25.62 2.39
C GLN A 349 46.55 26.41 3.27
N SER A 350 45.41 26.74 2.68
CA SER A 350 44.32 27.44 3.35
C SER A 350 43.92 26.59 4.55
N SER A 351 44.07 27.15 5.74
CA SER A 351 43.44 26.60 6.93
C SER A 351 41.98 26.29 6.61
N PRO A 352 41.47 25.12 7.02
CA PRO A 352 40.10 24.72 6.71
C PRO A 352 39.16 25.83 7.15
N ALA A 353 38.44 26.40 6.19
CA ALA A 353 37.53 27.51 6.46
C ALA A 353 36.53 27.04 7.51
N THR A 354 36.56 27.66 8.69
CA THR A 354 35.63 27.31 9.78
C THR A 354 34.23 27.69 9.31
N LEU A 355 33.44 26.69 8.90
CA LEU A 355 32.07 26.90 8.45
C LEU A 355 31.24 27.41 9.63
N SER A 356 30.56 28.54 9.45
CA SER A 356 29.67 29.04 10.49
C SER A 356 28.44 28.12 10.58
N LYS A 357 27.93 27.89 11.80
CA LYS A 357 26.67 27.14 12.02
C LYS A 357 25.50 27.66 11.17
N LYS A 358 25.55 28.94 10.76
CA LYS A 358 24.53 29.57 9.89
C LYS A 358 24.58 29.10 8.43
N GLN A 359 25.73 28.60 7.97
CA GLN A 359 25.94 28.13 6.59
C GLN A 359 25.68 26.64 6.43
N VAL A 360 25.71 25.87 7.52
CA VAL A 360 25.35 24.45 7.52
C VAL A 360 23.84 24.31 7.32
N ALA A 361 23.45 23.50 6.34
CA ALA A 361 22.06 23.12 6.10
C ALA A 361 21.74 21.77 6.73
N LYS A 362 22.60 20.77 6.48
CA LYS A 362 22.45 19.41 6.99
C LYS A 362 23.82 18.77 7.21
N VAL A 363 23.94 17.93 8.23
CA VAL A 363 25.09 17.04 8.40
C VAL A 363 24.62 15.64 8.01
N VAL A 364 25.36 14.98 7.13
CA VAL A 364 24.92 13.76 6.45
C VAL A 364 25.38 12.53 7.22
N TRP A 365 26.68 12.26 7.24
CA TRP A 365 27.28 11.14 7.98
C TRP A 365 28.83 11.20 7.86
N PRO A 366 29.59 10.65 8.82
CA PRO A 366 29.20 10.35 10.21
C PRO A 366 29.01 11.62 11.03
N VAL A 367 28.26 11.53 12.13
CA VAL A 367 28.14 12.60 13.12
C VAL A 367 28.40 12.02 14.49
N PHE A 368 29.47 12.49 15.14
CA PHE A 368 29.80 12.12 16.51
C PHE A 368 29.28 13.20 17.43
N MET A 369 28.43 12.83 18.37
CA MET A 369 27.81 13.73 19.33
C MET A 369 28.19 13.31 20.75
N ALA A 370 28.56 14.29 21.56
CA ALA A 370 28.71 14.13 23.00
C ALA A 370 27.35 14.40 23.66
N LEU A 371 26.80 13.38 24.31
CA LEU A 371 25.64 13.49 25.18
C LEU A 371 26.15 13.83 26.58
N LEU A 372 26.08 15.11 26.94
CA LEU A 372 26.32 15.57 28.29
C LEU A 372 24.98 15.61 29.02
N PRO A 373 24.85 15.03 30.24
CA PRO A 373 23.56 14.84 30.92
C PRO A 373 22.81 16.15 31.21
N ASP A 374 23.52 17.29 31.22
CA ASP A 374 22.97 18.59 31.55
C ASP A 374 22.89 19.57 30.36
N GLU A 375 23.37 19.20 29.16
CA GLU A 375 23.38 20.08 27.99
C GLU A 375 22.44 19.58 26.88
N ASP A 376 21.26 20.19 26.81
CA ASP A 376 20.38 20.13 25.65
C ASP A 376 20.59 21.39 24.78
N PRO A 377 21.04 21.27 23.51
CA PRO A 377 21.22 20.06 22.70
C PRO A 377 22.64 19.44 22.77
N PRO A 378 22.81 18.16 22.35
CA PRO A 378 24.11 17.49 22.30
C PRO A 378 25.17 18.25 21.50
N GLU A 379 26.42 18.23 21.99
CA GLU A 379 27.55 18.89 21.32
C GLU A 379 28.10 17.98 20.22
N ILE A 380 28.14 18.48 18.97
CA ILE A 380 28.79 17.77 17.86
C ILE A 380 30.30 17.82 18.07
N VAL A 381 30.90 16.66 18.36
CA VAL A 381 32.34 16.50 18.57
C VAL A 381 33.07 16.47 17.23
N SER A 382 32.51 15.76 16.25
CA SER A 382 33.05 15.72 14.90
C SER A 382 31.97 15.45 13.86
N CYS A 383 32.10 16.11 12.72
CA CYS A 383 31.19 15.97 11.58
C CYS A 383 31.97 15.47 10.37
N GLY A 384 31.44 14.46 9.69
CA GLY A 384 31.90 13.99 8.40
C GLY A 384 31.43 14.92 7.28
N TYR A 385 30.52 14.44 6.43
CA TYR A 385 30.04 15.24 5.30
C TYR A 385 29.01 16.30 5.71
N VAL A 386 29.27 17.56 5.38
CA VAL A 386 28.40 18.70 5.70
C VAL A 386 27.86 19.33 4.41
N LEU A 387 26.53 19.36 4.29
CA LEU A 387 25.85 20.10 3.24
C LEU A 387 25.65 21.55 3.66
N THR A 388 26.10 22.47 2.81
CA THR A 388 25.88 23.90 3.02
C THR A 388 24.53 24.34 2.46
N LYS A 389 24.00 25.46 2.97
CA LYS A 389 22.79 26.10 2.42
C LYS A 389 22.95 26.53 0.97
N ALA A 390 24.18 26.77 0.52
CA ALA A 390 24.45 27.11 -0.87
C ALA A 390 24.20 25.90 -1.78
N HIS A 391 24.74 24.72 -1.42
CA HIS A 391 24.53 23.48 -2.19
C HIS A 391 23.05 23.10 -2.26
N MET A 392 22.34 23.16 -1.12
CA MET A 392 20.90 22.86 -1.06
C MET A 392 20.09 23.80 -1.96
N ARG A 393 20.35 25.11 -1.89
CA ARG A 393 19.62 26.10 -2.69
C ARG A 393 19.88 25.93 -4.19
N GLU A 394 21.13 25.70 -4.58
CA GLU A 394 21.49 25.48 -5.98
C GLU A 394 20.79 24.24 -6.55
N ALA A 395 20.77 23.15 -5.77
CA ALA A 395 20.05 21.93 -6.14
C ALA A 395 18.51 22.13 -6.18
N GLU A 396 17.93 22.89 -5.26
CA GLU A 396 16.50 23.23 -5.27
C GLU A 396 16.11 24.07 -6.50
N GLU A 397 16.96 25.05 -6.87
CA GLU A 397 16.77 25.88 -8.07
C GLU A 397 16.79 25.01 -9.34
N GLU A 398 17.72 24.06 -9.44
CA GLU A 398 17.79 23.12 -10.57
C GLU A 398 16.55 22.22 -10.67
N VAL A 399 16.12 21.61 -9.56
CA VAL A 399 14.90 20.79 -9.52
C VAL A 399 13.68 21.61 -9.97
N ALA A 400 13.57 22.86 -9.51
CA ALA A 400 12.49 23.76 -9.88
C ALA A 400 12.52 24.11 -11.38
N ASP A 401 13.71 24.34 -11.94
CA ASP A 401 13.90 24.66 -13.35
C ASP A 401 13.60 23.46 -14.26
N GLU A 402 14.01 22.25 -13.86
CA GLU A 402 13.70 20.99 -14.55
C GLU A 402 12.20 20.72 -14.57
N GLU A 403 11.53 20.85 -13.43
CA GLU A 403 10.07 20.72 -13.36
C GLU A 403 9.36 21.73 -14.25
N SER A 404 9.85 22.97 -14.29
CA SER A 404 9.29 24.02 -15.13
C SER A 404 9.45 23.68 -16.62
N THR A 405 10.62 23.19 -17.02
CA THR A 405 10.96 22.86 -18.41
C THR A 405 10.17 21.65 -18.88
N TYR A 406 10.05 20.60 -18.06
CA TYR A 406 9.24 19.42 -18.36
C TYR A 406 7.75 19.77 -18.46
N LYS A 407 7.23 20.59 -17.54
CA LYS A 407 5.84 21.09 -17.59
C LYS A 407 5.61 21.90 -18.88
N GLN A 408 6.55 22.74 -19.29
CA GLN A 408 6.46 23.50 -20.54
C GLN A 408 6.53 22.59 -21.78
N ALA A 409 7.44 21.62 -21.82
CA ALA A 409 7.56 20.64 -22.90
C ALA A 409 6.26 19.84 -23.06
N ARG A 410 5.68 19.35 -21.95
CA ARG A 410 4.40 18.63 -21.93
C ARG A 410 3.23 19.49 -22.37
N GLN A 411 3.17 20.76 -21.94
CA GLN A 411 2.17 21.71 -22.41
C GLN A 411 2.30 21.99 -23.91
N SER A 412 3.53 22.10 -24.43
CA SER A 412 3.78 22.31 -25.85
C SER A 412 3.33 21.10 -26.70
N LEU A 413 3.55 19.87 -26.23
CA LEU A 413 3.04 18.65 -26.89
C LEU A 413 1.51 18.61 -26.89
N ARG A 414 0.88 18.97 -25.77
CA ARG A 414 -0.60 19.07 -25.69
C ARG A 414 -1.12 20.08 -26.71
N ARG A 415 -0.51 21.27 -26.82
CA ARG A 415 -0.89 22.27 -27.82
C ARG A 415 -0.76 21.71 -29.25
N LYS A 416 0.35 21.04 -29.59
CA LYS A 416 0.57 20.44 -30.92
C LYS A 416 -0.43 19.32 -31.28
N SER A 417 -0.84 18.49 -30.32
CA SER A 417 -1.80 17.40 -30.57
C SER A 417 -3.24 17.89 -30.84
N THR A 418 -3.64 19.01 -30.23
CA THR A 418 -4.98 19.58 -30.45
C THR A 418 -5.15 20.17 -31.86
N THR A 419 -4.08 20.65 -32.47
CA THR A 419 -4.09 21.18 -33.85
C THR A 419 -4.22 20.07 -34.89
N GLN A 420 -3.64 18.88 -34.66
CA GLN A 420 -3.77 17.74 -35.59
C GLN A 420 -5.16 17.09 -35.56
N LYS A 421 -5.82 17.02 -34.40
CA LYS A 421 -7.19 16.45 -34.26
C LYS A 421 -8.29 17.23 -35.00
N LYS A 422 -8.04 18.47 -35.42
CA LYS A 422 -8.98 19.23 -36.26
C LYS A 422 -8.93 18.83 -37.75
N LYS A 423 -7.82 18.27 -38.25
CA LYS A 423 -7.72 17.82 -39.66
C LYS A 423 -8.38 16.47 -39.94
N THR A 424 -8.48 15.57 -38.95
CA THR A 424 -9.05 14.21 -39.15
C THR A 424 -10.56 14.10 -38.90
N LYS A 425 -11.21 15.12 -38.35
CA LYS A 425 -12.67 15.11 -38.13
C LYS A 425 -13.52 15.22 -39.40
N PHE A 426 -12.94 15.57 -40.55
CA PHE A 426 -13.68 15.60 -41.82
C PHE A 426 -13.75 14.24 -42.53
N ALA A 427 -12.86 13.28 -42.22
CA ALA A 427 -12.85 11.97 -42.87
C ALA A 427 -13.68 10.89 -42.14
N GLY A 428 -13.94 11.06 -40.84
CA GLY A 428 -14.53 9.99 -39.99
C GLY A 428 -16.07 9.89 -39.97
N ARG A 429 -16.82 10.81 -40.60
CA ARG A 429 -18.29 10.82 -40.48
C ARG A 429 -19.01 9.74 -41.29
N VAL A 430 -18.36 9.08 -42.25
CA VAL A 430 -19.03 8.12 -43.15
C VAL A 430 -18.99 6.66 -42.62
N VAL A 431 -18.07 6.31 -41.72
CA VAL A 431 -17.87 4.89 -41.30
C VAL A 431 -18.65 4.50 -40.04
N SER A 432 -19.11 5.46 -39.23
CA SER A 432 -19.70 5.20 -37.89
C SER A 432 -21.18 4.73 -37.88
N ALA A 433 -21.83 4.63 -39.04
CA ALA A 433 -23.21 4.14 -39.15
C ALA A 433 -23.28 2.60 -39.31
N GLY A 434 -22.29 1.97 -39.95
CA GLY A 434 -22.27 0.52 -40.19
C GLY A 434 -21.89 -0.32 -38.96
N LEU A 435 -20.94 0.15 -38.15
CA LEU A 435 -20.37 -0.63 -37.04
C LEU A 435 -21.36 -0.88 -35.88
N ARG A 436 -22.38 -0.02 -35.71
CA ARG A 436 -23.37 -0.13 -34.63
C ARG A 436 -24.44 -1.21 -34.85
N ARG A 437 -24.53 -1.77 -36.07
CA ARG A 437 -25.47 -2.86 -36.38
C ARG A 437 -24.83 -4.24 -36.12
N VAL A 438 -23.54 -4.39 -36.43
CA VAL A 438 -22.78 -5.64 -36.19
C VAL A 438 -22.57 -5.92 -34.69
N HIS A 439 -22.35 -4.86 -33.89
CA HIS A 439 -22.10 -5.02 -32.45
C HIS A 439 -23.34 -5.47 -31.65
N ARG A 440 -24.56 -5.28 -32.19
CA ARG A 440 -25.82 -5.73 -31.56
C ARG A 440 -26.16 -7.20 -31.83
N GLU A 441 -25.65 -7.76 -32.93
CA GLU A 441 -25.81 -9.19 -33.28
C GLU A 441 -24.81 -10.05 -32.51
N LEU A 442 -23.54 -9.64 -32.42
CA LEU A 442 -22.50 -10.38 -31.71
C LEU A 442 -22.73 -10.44 -30.19
N GLY A 443 -23.38 -9.42 -29.60
CA GLY A 443 -23.72 -9.41 -28.18
C GLY A 443 -24.75 -10.47 -27.76
N ARG A 444 -25.63 -10.93 -28.67
CA ARG A 444 -26.64 -11.96 -28.35
C ARG A 444 -26.08 -13.39 -28.39
N LEU A 445 -25.09 -13.64 -29.24
CA LEU A 445 -24.44 -14.96 -29.34
C LEU A 445 -23.48 -15.22 -28.16
N SER A 446 -22.71 -14.22 -27.73
CA SER A 446 -21.76 -14.34 -26.60
C SER A 446 -22.44 -14.65 -25.25
N TRP A 447 -23.67 -14.14 -25.04
CA TRP A 447 -24.40 -14.35 -23.78
C TRP A 447 -24.95 -15.78 -23.64
N ALA A 448 -25.28 -16.43 -24.76
CA ALA A 448 -25.75 -17.82 -24.78
C ALA A 448 -24.61 -18.83 -24.55
N GLU A 449 -23.40 -18.53 -25.03
CA GLU A 449 -22.20 -19.35 -24.80
C GLU A 449 -21.66 -19.24 -23.37
N SER A 450 -21.69 -18.03 -22.78
CA SER A 450 -21.25 -17.80 -21.39
C SER A 450 -22.06 -18.58 -20.35
N ARG A 451 -23.32 -18.94 -20.63
CA ARG A 451 -24.12 -19.80 -19.72
C ARG A 451 -23.78 -21.28 -19.82
N ARG A 452 -23.23 -21.76 -20.94
CA ARG A 452 -22.78 -23.16 -21.07
C ARG A 452 -21.42 -23.39 -20.41
N LEU A 453 -20.51 -22.41 -20.46
CA LEU A 453 -19.20 -22.52 -19.79
C LEU A 453 -19.27 -22.44 -18.25
N ARG A 454 -20.23 -21.71 -17.66
CA ARG A 454 -20.41 -21.67 -16.19
C ARG A 454 -20.92 -23.00 -15.60
N ARG A 455 -21.59 -23.85 -16.38
CA ARG A 455 -22.01 -25.17 -15.90
C ARG A 455 -20.90 -26.22 -15.98
N ARG A 456 -19.91 -26.03 -16.86
CA ARG A 456 -18.74 -26.93 -16.98
C ARG A 456 -17.62 -26.60 -16.00
N SER A 457 -17.45 -25.33 -15.62
CA SER A 457 -16.42 -24.91 -14.65
C SER A 457 -16.72 -25.32 -13.20
N GLY A 458 -17.99 -25.48 -12.82
CA GLY A 458 -18.37 -25.95 -11.49
C GLY A 458 -17.94 -27.40 -11.18
N TRP A 459 -17.80 -28.25 -12.21
CA TRP A 459 -17.35 -29.64 -12.05
C TRP A 459 -15.82 -29.78 -11.92
N LEU A 460 -15.06 -28.83 -12.49
CA LEU A 460 -13.60 -28.83 -12.42
C LEU A 460 -13.08 -28.35 -11.06
N TRP A 461 -13.81 -27.46 -10.38
CA TRP A 461 -13.45 -27.01 -9.03
C TRP A 461 -13.63 -28.11 -7.98
N THR A 462 -14.66 -28.94 -8.09
CA THR A 462 -14.86 -30.08 -7.17
C THR A 462 -13.82 -31.18 -7.36
N LEU A 463 -13.34 -31.41 -8.58
CA LEU A 463 -12.28 -32.41 -8.82
C LEU A 463 -10.89 -31.91 -8.37
N SER A 464 -10.62 -30.60 -8.48
CA SER A 464 -9.36 -30.02 -7.99
C SER A 464 -9.27 -30.04 -6.46
N SER A 465 -10.39 -29.86 -5.74
CA SER A 465 -10.40 -29.96 -4.27
C SER A 465 -10.27 -31.40 -3.76
N ILE A 466 -10.75 -32.39 -4.50
CA ILE A 466 -10.57 -33.81 -4.14
C ILE A 466 -9.13 -34.27 -4.40
N LEU A 467 -8.49 -33.79 -5.47
CA LEU A 467 -7.09 -34.12 -5.77
C LEU A 467 -6.10 -33.48 -4.78
N PHE A 468 -6.42 -32.33 -4.20
CA PHE A 468 -5.57 -31.65 -3.22
C PHE A 468 -5.60 -32.32 -1.83
N ILE A 469 -6.65 -33.07 -1.51
CA ILE A 469 -6.78 -33.79 -0.23
C ILE A 469 -6.02 -35.13 -0.25
N VAL A 470 -5.87 -35.76 -1.42
CA VAL A 470 -5.19 -37.06 -1.57
C VAL A 470 -3.65 -36.93 -1.67
N ILE A 471 -3.12 -35.70 -1.82
CA ILE A 471 -1.67 -35.43 -1.88
C ILE A 471 -1.12 -34.99 -0.50
N MET A 472 -1.98 -34.89 0.52
CA MET A 472 -1.63 -34.48 1.89
C MET A 472 -1.87 -35.59 2.94
N GLU A 473 -1.95 -36.84 2.49
CA GLU A 473 -1.73 -38.07 3.28
C GLU A 473 -0.59 -38.85 2.63
#